data_AF-A0A099SCJ9-F1
#
_entry.id   AF-A0A099SCJ9-F1
#
_cell.length_a   1.000
_cell.length_b   1.000
_cell.length_c   1.000
_cell.angle_alpha   90.00
_cell.angle_beta   90.00
_cell.angle_gamma   90.00
#
_symmetry.space_group_name_H-M   'P 1'
#
loop_
_entity.id
_entity.type
_entity.pdbx_description
1 polymer ?
#
loop_
_entity_poly.entity_id
_entity_poly.type
_entity_poly.pdbx_seq_one_letter_code
_entity_poly.pdbx_strand_id
1 'polypeptide(L)'
;MTKRISAYVNVAIEDYDESMLNHVVELMKDSLREQVLDVILEDKWKIEENRRTLFRNGEGVWESHQIEDGRETKDSLEVMTVTVQGEVLGDM
;
A
#
# COMPACT_ATOMS: atom_id res chain seq x y z
N MET A 1 17.80 12.16 -13.65
CA MET A 1 16.46 12.74 -13.30
C MET A 1 15.91 11.95 -12.13
N THR A 2 15.27 12.55 -11.12
CA THR A 2 14.68 11.76 -10.03
C THR A 2 13.28 11.25 -10.43
N LYS A 3 13.03 9.96 -10.21
CA LYS A 3 11.69 9.36 -10.35
C LYS A 3 11.19 8.92 -8.97
N ARG A 4 9.89 8.71 -8.85
CA ARG A 4 9.27 8.17 -7.63
C ARG A 4 8.83 6.74 -7.88
N ILE A 5 9.03 5.91 -6.87
CA ILE A 5 8.52 4.54 -6.82
C ILE A 5 7.64 4.40 -5.60
N SER A 6 6.62 3.56 -5.68
CA SER A 6 5.69 3.37 -4.58
C SER A 6 5.08 1.99 -4.58
N ALA A 7 4.86 1.46 -3.39
CA ALA A 7 4.06 0.27 -3.16
C ALA A 7 3.04 0.58 -2.05
N TYR A 8 1.92 -0.13 -2.06
CA TYR A 8 0.97 -0.09 -0.95
C TYR A 8 0.43 -1.48 -0.66
N VAL A 9 0.02 -1.70 0.59
CA VAL A 9 -0.65 -2.92 1.03
C VAL A 9 -1.79 -2.57 1.97
N ASN A 10 -2.85 -3.35 1.90
CA ASN A 10 -3.97 -3.28 2.84
C ASN A 10 -3.79 -4.39 3.88
N VAL A 11 -3.89 -4.02 5.13
CA VAL A 11 -3.80 -4.92 6.27
C VAL A 11 -5.12 -4.82 7.04
N ALA A 12 -5.74 -5.94 7.40
CA ALA A 12 -6.92 -5.92 8.26
C ALA A 12 -6.60 -5.24 9.59
N ILE A 13 -7.46 -4.33 10.06
CA ILE A 13 -7.17 -3.57 11.30
C ILE A 13 -7.01 -4.49 12.51
N GLU A 14 -7.71 -5.62 12.55
CA GLU A 14 -7.60 -6.60 13.64
C GLU A 14 -6.20 -7.22 13.76
N ASP A 15 -5.47 -7.30 12.65
CA ASP A 15 -4.11 -7.83 12.62
C ASP A 15 -3.06 -6.72 12.76
N TYR A 16 -3.45 -5.45 12.57
CA TYR A 16 -2.52 -4.33 12.44
C TYR A 16 -1.87 -3.95 13.79
N ASP A 17 -0.55 -4.14 13.88
CA ASP A 17 0.28 -3.66 14.99
C ASP A 17 1.61 -3.06 14.49
N GLU A 18 2.36 -2.40 15.39
CA GLU A 18 3.63 -1.75 15.07
C GLU A 18 4.72 -2.74 14.60
N SER A 19 4.70 -3.97 15.11
CA SER A 19 5.68 -5.00 14.72
C SER A 19 5.44 -5.44 13.28
N MET A 20 4.18 -5.67 12.93
CA MET A 20 3.77 -6.01 11.58
C MET A 20 4.01 -4.85 10.63
N LEU A 21 3.71 -3.61 11.01
CA LEU A 21 4.02 -2.42 10.21
C LEU A 21 5.51 -2.40 9.81
N ASN A 22 6.41 -2.55 10.77
CA ASN A 22 7.85 -2.55 10.51
C ASN A 22 8.25 -3.64 9.52
N HIS A 23 7.73 -4.85 9.71
CA HIS A 23 8.04 -5.97 8.82
C HIS A 23 7.52 -5.74 7.40
N VAL A 24 6.27 -5.27 7.28
CA VAL A 24 5.61 -4.98 6.01
C VAL A 24 6.31 -3.84 5.25
N VAL A 25 6.77 -2.82 5.96
CA VAL A 25 7.55 -1.71 5.37
C VAL A 25 8.86 -2.22 4.78
N GLU A 26 9.61 -3.06 5.50
CA GLU A 26 10.88 -3.59 4.98
C GLU A 26 10.66 -4.52 3.78
N LEU A 27 9.63 -5.38 3.80
CA LEU A 27 9.27 -6.21 2.64
C LEU A 27 8.90 -5.37 1.41
N MET A 28 8.16 -4.28 1.60
CA MET A 28 7.82 -3.38 0.49
C MET A 28 9.06 -2.68 -0.06
N LYS A 29 9.98 -2.23 0.80
CA LYS A 29 11.26 -1.65 0.34
C LYS A 29 12.06 -2.66 -0.45
N ASP A 30 12.16 -3.90 0.02
CA ASP A 30 12.87 -4.98 -0.69
C ASP A 30 12.25 -5.25 -2.07
N SER A 31 10.92 -5.36 -2.14
CA SER A 31 10.23 -5.53 -3.42
C SER A 31 10.46 -4.36 -4.37
N LEU A 32 10.49 -3.12 -3.86
CA LEU A 32 10.78 -1.93 -4.66
C LEU A 32 12.24 -1.89 -5.12
N ARG A 33 13.19 -2.37 -4.32
CA ARG A 33 14.61 -2.52 -4.70
C ARG A 33 14.77 -3.54 -5.83
N GLU A 34 14.03 -4.65 -5.80
CA GLU A 34 14.08 -5.67 -6.86
C GLU A 34 13.48 -5.18 -8.19
N GLN A 35 12.52 -4.27 -8.15
CA GLN A 35 11.84 -3.75 -9.34
C GLN A 35 12.61 -2.66 -10.09
N VAL A 36 13.66 -2.10 -9.48
CA VAL A 36 14.32 -0.90 -10.00
C VAL A 36 15.82 -1.15 -10.16
N LEU A 37 16.35 -0.81 -11.34
CA LEU A 37 17.78 -0.86 -11.64
C LEU A 37 18.53 0.43 -11.24
N ASP A 38 17.78 1.52 -11.08
CA ASP A 38 18.27 2.85 -10.68
C ASP A 38 18.66 2.89 -9.18
N VAL A 39 19.54 3.82 -8.80
CA VAL A 39 19.95 3.99 -7.40
C VAL A 39 18.80 4.57 -6.57
N ILE A 40 18.37 3.85 -5.53
CA ILE A 40 17.39 4.31 -4.55
C ILE A 40 18.06 5.21 -3.50
N LEU A 41 17.43 6.34 -3.19
CA LEU A 41 17.81 7.23 -2.09
C LEU A 41 17.23 6.71 -0.77
N GLU A 42 17.99 5.85 -0.09
CA GLU A 42 17.57 5.14 1.13
C GLU A 42 17.20 6.06 2.30
N ASP A 43 17.69 7.29 2.34
CA ASP A 43 17.33 8.30 3.35
C ASP A 43 16.01 9.02 3.07
N LYS A 44 15.39 8.75 1.91
CA LYS A 44 14.19 9.45 1.42
C LYS A 44 12.94 8.59 1.37
N TRP A 45 12.91 7.46 2.07
CA TRP A 45 11.68 6.69 2.20
C TRP A 45 10.63 7.48 2.96
N LYS A 46 9.42 7.54 2.40
CA LYS A 46 8.23 8.07 3.06
C LYS A 46 7.24 6.93 3.30
N ILE A 47 6.79 6.80 4.54
CA ILE A 47 5.75 5.85 4.93
C ILE A 47 4.48 6.65 5.24
N GLU A 48 3.36 6.23 4.67
CA GLU A 48 2.04 6.80 4.93
C GLU A 48 1.08 5.69 5.35
N GLU A 49 0.38 5.90 6.45
CA GLU A 49 -0.67 5.02 6.96
C GLU A 49 -2.02 5.70 6.75
N ASN A 50 -2.96 4.98 6.13
CA ASN A 50 -4.31 5.48 5.92
C ASN A 50 -5.35 4.42 6.28
N ARG A 51 -6.14 4.70 7.31
CA ARG A 51 -7.26 3.87 7.72
C ARG A 51 -8.43 4.07 6.75
N ARG A 52 -8.91 3.01 6.13
CA ARG A 52 -10.08 3.04 5.23
C ARG A 52 -10.92 1.78 5.34
N THR A 53 -12.15 1.87 4.85
CA THR A 53 -13.06 0.72 4.75
C THR A 53 -13.07 0.24 3.30
N LEU A 54 -12.88 -1.06 3.11
CA LEU A 54 -13.06 -1.72 1.82
C LEU A 54 -14.41 -2.44 1.80
N PHE A 55 -15.00 -2.53 0.61
CA PHE A 55 -16.26 -3.22 0.37
C PHE A 55 -16.03 -4.36 -0.61
N ARG A 56 -16.69 -5.49 -0.38
CA ARG A 56 -16.57 -6.64 -1.27
C ARG A 56 -17.56 -6.54 -2.41
N ASN A 57 -17.07 -6.47 -3.65
CA ASN A 57 -17.92 -6.43 -4.84
C ASN A 57 -18.59 -7.79 -5.13
N GLY A 58 -19.45 -7.83 -6.16
CA GLY A 58 -20.16 -9.06 -6.58
C GLY A 58 -19.25 -10.19 -7.11
N GLU A 59 -18.00 -9.88 -7.45
CA GLU A 59 -16.97 -10.84 -7.87
C GLU A 59 -16.10 -11.32 -6.69
N GLY A 60 -16.36 -10.80 -5.49
CA GLY A 60 -15.64 -11.15 -4.28
C GLY A 60 -14.34 -10.37 -4.06
N VAL A 61 -14.07 -9.31 -4.83
CA VAL A 61 -12.89 -8.44 -4.75
C VAL A 61 -13.15 -7.26 -3.80
N TRP A 62 -12.13 -6.85 -3.03
CA TRP A 62 -12.20 -5.72 -2.12
C TRP A 62 -11.85 -4.41 -2.82
N GLU A 63 -12.76 -3.43 -2.78
CA GLU A 63 -12.60 -2.13 -3.44
C GLU A 63 -12.85 -0.98 -2.47
N SER A 64 -12.24 0.17 -2.74
CA SER A 64 -12.38 1.39 -1.93
C SER A 64 -13.62 2.21 -2.27
N HIS A 65 -14.30 1.90 -3.37
CA HIS A 65 -15.53 2.58 -3.79
C HIS A 65 -16.73 1.76 -3.37
N GLN A 66 -17.70 2.44 -2.78
CA GLN A 66 -19.06 1.93 -2.63
C GLN A 66 -19.63 1.88 -4.05
N ILE A 67 -19.66 0.70 -4.68
CA ILE A 67 -20.12 0.57 -6.07
C ILE A 67 -21.53 1.19 -6.18
N GLU A 68 -21.63 2.19 -7.05
CA GLU A 68 -22.87 2.78 -7.55
C GLU A 68 -23.67 1.71 -8.30
N ASP A 69 -24.49 0.94 -7.60
CA ASP A 69 -25.60 0.21 -8.24
C ASP A 69 -26.71 -0.23 -7.28
N GLY A 70 -26.93 0.55 -6.22
CA GLY A 70 -28.06 0.37 -5.28
C GLY A 70 -28.07 -0.96 -4.52
N ARG A 71 -27.01 -1.77 -4.63
CA ARG A 71 -26.83 -3.02 -3.89
C ARG A 71 -25.84 -2.79 -2.78
N GLU A 72 -26.36 -2.61 -1.57
CA GLU A 72 -25.54 -2.68 -0.34
C GLU A 72 -24.79 -4.01 -0.31
N THR A 73 -23.47 -3.95 -0.49
CA THR A 73 -22.58 -5.04 -0.15
C THR A 73 -22.50 -5.08 1.37
N LYS A 74 -23.07 -6.12 2.00
CA LYS A 74 -23.13 -6.28 3.47
C LYS A 74 -21.75 -6.49 4.10
N ASP A 75 -20.76 -6.90 3.31
CA ASP A 75 -19.42 -7.21 3.78
C ASP A 75 -18.51 -5.99 3.62
N SER A 76 -18.15 -5.41 4.76
CA SER A 76 -17.12 -4.38 4.87
C SER A 76 -15.93 -4.90 5.67
N LEU A 77 -14.73 -4.44 5.32
CA LEU A 77 -13.51 -4.73 6.04
C LEU A 77 -12.79 -3.41 6.31
N GLU A 78 -12.52 -3.13 7.58
CA GLU A 78 -11.64 -2.03 7.93
C GLU A 78 -10.19 -2.45 7.77
N VAL A 79 -9.42 -1.64 7.04
CA VAL A 79 -8.01 -1.90 6.77
C VAL A 79 -7.15 -0.70 7.12
N MET A 80 -5.93 -0.97 7.54
CA MET A 80 -4.83 -0.01 7.47
C MET A 80 -4.15 -0.15 6.12
N THR A 81 -4.10 0.93 5.35
CA THR A 81 -3.32 0.98 4.10
C THR A 81 -1.97 1.58 4.39
N VAL A 82 -0.92 0.78 4.26
CA VAL A 82 0.46 1.24 4.39
C VAL A 82 1.00 1.50 3.00
N THR A 83 1.48 2.71 2.75
CA THR A 83 2.12 3.11 1.50
C THR A 83 3.58 3.44 1.77
N VAL A 84 4.48 2.87 0.97
CA VAL A 84 5.91 3.18 0.99
C VAL A 84 6.27 3.86 -0.33
N GLN A 85 6.89 5.04 -0.24
CA GLN A 85 7.34 5.81 -1.39
C GLN A 85 8.84 6.05 -1.30
N GLY A 86 9.55 5.81 -2.39
CA GLY A 86 10.98 6.06 -2.53
C GLY A 86 11.30 7.00 -3.68
N GLU A 87 12.46 7.66 -3.61
CA GLU A 87 13.03 8.41 -4.71
C GLU A 87 14.18 7.64 -5.34
N VAL A 88 14.22 7.59 -6.67
CA VAL A 88 15.29 6.93 -7.43
C VAL A 88 15.99 7.92 -8.35
N LEU A 89 17.32 7.81 -8.42
CA LEU A 89 18.16 8.54 -9.35
C LEU A 89 18.22 7.78 -10.67
N GLY A 90 17.42 8.20 -11.65
CA GLY A 90 17.51 7.66 -13.00
C GLY A 90 18.75 8.15 -13.73
N ASP A 91 19.38 7.25 -14.49
CA ASP A 91 20.47 7.56 -15.42
C ASP A 91 20.10 8.73 -16.35
N MET A 92 21.08 9.60 -16.61
CA MET A 92 20.96 10.76 -17.50
C MET A 92 21.00 10.36 -18.97
#